data_AF-A0A959CG73-F1
#
_entry.id   AF-A0A959CG73-F1
#
_cell.length_a   1.000
_cell.length_b   1.000
_cell.length_c   1.000
_cell.angle_alpha   90.00
_cell.angle_beta   90.00
_cell.angle_gamma   90.00
#
_symmetry.space_group_name_H-M   'P 1'
#
loop_
_entity.id
_entity.type
_entity.pdbx_description
1 polymer ?
#
loop_
_entity_poly.entity_id
_entity_poly.type
_entity_poly.pdbx_seq_one_letter_code
_entity_poly.pdbx_strand_id
1 'polypeptide(L)'
;ITVEEGLEEEEITLPPLLIQPYVENAVIHGLAKKAGGGTVAVHFQRDNGALAVTVRDNGLGFRQEEGQAPSIRHSSVGMTITQKRLELLGSA
;
A
#
# COMPACT_ATOMS: atom_id res chain seq x y z
N ILE A 1 8.21 8.12 -6.12
CA ILE A 1 8.47 7.88 -4.68
C ILE A 1 8.98 9.20 -4.12
N THR A 2 8.57 9.57 -2.91
CA THR A 2 8.95 10.84 -2.28
C THR A 2 9.15 10.62 -0.78
N VAL A 3 10.13 11.29 -0.20
CA VAL A 3 10.45 11.27 1.22
C VAL A 3 10.29 12.70 1.75
N GLU A 4 9.67 12.86 2.91
CA GLU A 4 9.52 14.15 3.59
C GLU A 4 10.88 14.76 3.92
N GLU A 5 10.99 16.09 3.82
CA GLU A 5 12.22 16.81 4.14
C GLU A 5 12.57 16.64 5.63
N GLY A 6 13.83 16.30 5.91
CA GLY A 6 14.28 15.99 7.28
C GLY A 6 14.05 14.55 7.73
N LEU A 7 13.49 13.69 6.87
CA LEU A 7 13.50 12.24 7.07
C LEU A 7 14.67 11.63 6.28
N GLU A 8 15.67 11.11 7.00
CA GLU A 8 16.84 10.47 6.41
C GLU A 8 16.52 9.00 6.06
N GLU A 9 16.87 8.55 4.84
CA GLU A 9 16.55 7.20 4.37
C GLU A 9 17.27 6.13 5.21
N GLU A 10 18.46 6.44 5.71
CA GLU A 10 19.27 5.58 6.56
C GLU A 10 18.63 5.33 7.94
N GLU A 11 17.76 6.23 8.42
CA GLU A 11 17.00 6.05 9.66
C GLU A 11 15.76 5.16 9.48
N ILE A 12 15.34 4.92 8.23
CA ILE A 12 14.15 4.14 7.92
C ILE A 12 14.48 2.64 8.01
N THR A 13 14.04 2.01 9.09
CA THR A 13 14.12 0.56 9.27
C THR A 13 12.79 -0.10 8.89
N LEU A 14 12.70 -0.57 7.65
CA LEU A 14 11.55 -1.31 7.16
C LEU A 14 11.94 -2.75 6.81
N PRO A 15 11.26 -3.75 7.37
CA PRO A 15 11.42 -5.12 6.91
C PRO A 15 11.17 -5.25 5.41
N PRO A 16 11.92 -6.13 4.73
CA PRO A 16 11.84 -6.27 3.29
C PRO A 16 10.43 -6.67 2.87
N LEU A 17 9.98 -6.18 1.73
CA LEU A 17 8.69 -6.52 1.11
C LEU A 17 7.44 -6.12 1.92
N LEU A 18 7.54 -5.18 2.87
CA LEU A 18 6.34 -4.69 3.57
C LEU A 18 5.44 -3.81 2.69
N ILE A 19 6.04 -2.95 1.87
CA ILE A 19 5.29 -1.99 1.04
C ILE A 19 4.83 -2.63 -0.28
N GLN A 20 5.60 -3.61 -0.78
CA GLN A 20 5.41 -4.21 -2.09
C GLN A 20 3.98 -4.75 -2.32
N PRO A 21 3.33 -5.47 -1.38
CA PRO A 21 1.97 -5.97 -1.59
C PRO A 21 0.92 -4.87 -1.79
N TYR A 22 1.10 -3.70 -1.15
CA TYR A 22 0.23 -2.55 -1.35
C TYR A 22 0.45 -1.92 -2.73
N VAL A 23 1.70 -1.83 -3.19
CA VAL A 23 2.05 -1.32 -4.53
C VAL A 23 1.56 -2.28 -5.61
N GLU A 24 1.75 -3.58 -5.44
CA GLU A 24 1.22 -4.60 -6.34
C GLU A 24 -0.30 -4.51 -6.46
N ASN A 25 -1.01 -4.36 -5.33
CA ASN A 25 -2.46 -4.16 -5.35
C ASN A 25 -2.87 -2.89 -6.11
N ALA A 26 -2.18 -1.78 -5.88
CA ALA A 26 -2.42 -0.52 -6.59
C ALA A 26 -2.24 -0.67 -8.11
N VAL A 27 -1.22 -1.41 -8.56
CA VAL A 27 -0.97 -1.67 -9.97
C VAL A 27 -2.01 -2.63 -10.57
N ILE A 28 -2.19 -3.81 -9.95
CA ILE A 28 -3.04 -4.90 -10.47
C ILE A 28 -4.52 -4.50 -10.45
N HIS A 29 -4.98 -3.94 -9.32
CA HIS A 29 -6.41 -3.67 -9.12
C HIS A 29 -6.76 -2.21 -9.43
N GLY A 30 -5.88 -1.26 -9.10
CA GLY A 30 -6.12 0.16 -9.36
C GLY A 30 -5.91 0.53 -10.84
N LEU A 31 -4.76 0.19 -11.40
CA LEU A 31 -4.32 0.71 -12.70
C LEU A 31 -4.62 -0.19 -13.90
N ALA A 32 -4.62 -1.51 -13.75
CA ALA A 32 -4.68 -2.44 -14.89
C ALA A 32 -5.91 -2.26 -15.81
N LYS A 33 -7.02 -1.73 -15.28
CA LYS A 33 -8.27 -1.49 -16.04
C LYS A 33 -8.44 -0.03 -16.51
N LYS A 34 -7.48 0.85 -16.20
CA LYS A 34 -7.57 2.28 -16.52
C LYS A 34 -7.01 2.56 -17.92
N ALA A 35 -7.88 3.02 -18.83
CA ALA A 35 -7.45 3.51 -20.13
C ALA A 35 -6.57 4.77 -19.97
N GLY A 36 -5.47 4.83 -20.71
CA GLY A 36 -4.50 5.94 -20.63
C GLY A 36 -3.42 5.78 -19.55
N GLY A 37 -3.33 4.61 -18.90
CA GLY A 37 -2.35 4.34 -17.85
C GLY A 37 -2.72 4.99 -16.51
N GLY A 38 -1.79 4.95 -15.56
CA GLY A 38 -1.99 5.56 -14.25
C GLY A 38 -0.69 5.67 -13.44
N THR A 39 -0.82 6.20 -12.23
CA THR A 39 0.31 6.51 -11.37
C THR A 39 0.07 5.92 -10.00
N VAL A 40 1.10 5.26 -9.46
CA VAL A 40 1.19 4.92 -8.04
C VAL A 40 2.26 5.81 -7.41
N ALA A 41 1.87 6.57 -6.39
CA ALA A 41 2.76 7.37 -5.57
C ALA A 41 2.99 6.64 -4.24
N VAL A 42 4.25 6.60 -3.82
CA VAL A 42 4.65 6.14 -2.48
C VAL A 42 5.30 7.32 -1.78
N HIS A 43 4.76 7.67 -0.62
CA HIS A 43 5.20 8.81 0.18
C HIS A 43 5.57 8.36 1.59
N PHE A 44 6.75 8.79 2.05
CA PHE A 44 7.28 8.51 3.38
C PHE A 44 7.31 9.82 4.16
N GLN A 45 6.76 9.82 5.37
CA GLN A 45 6.73 10.98 6.25
C GLN A 45 6.82 10.54 7.71
N ARG A 46 7.25 11.44 8.59
CA ARG A 46 7.18 11.22 10.03
C ARG A 46 5.85 11.77 10.55
N ASP A 47 5.03 10.89 11.11
CA ASP A 47 3.74 11.26 11.69
C ASP A 47 3.65 10.78 13.13
N ASN A 48 3.43 11.69 14.07
CA ASN A 48 3.33 11.41 15.52
C ASN A 48 4.47 10.53 16.08
N GLY A 49 5.70 10.75 15.59
CA GLY A 49 6.89 10.01 16.02
C GLY A 49 7.06 8.63 15.36
N ALA A 50 6.12 8.19 14.53
CA ALA A 50 6.21 6.96 13.75
C ALA A 50 6.50 7.26 12.27
N LEU A 51 7.03 6.27 11.55
CA LEU A 51 7.13 6.34 10.10
C LEU A 51 5.77 6.02 9.48
N ALA A 52 5.18 6.99 8.80
CA ALA A 52 3.97 6.81 8.01
C ALA A 52 4.35 6.63 6.53
N VAL A 53 3.91 5.50 5.95
CA VAL A 53 4.09 5.21 4.53
C VAL A 53 2.73 5.19 3.84
N THR A 54 2.55 6.07 2.85
CA THR A 54 1.32 6.17 2.07
C THR A 54 1.55 5.64 0.67
N VAL A 55 0.76 4.65 0.25
CA VAL A 55 0.68 4.18 -1.13
C VAL A 55 -0.64 4.67 -1.73
N ARG A 56 -0.57 5.50 -2.77
CA ARG A 56 -1.74 6.11 -3.42
C ARG A 56 -1.71 5.87 -4.91
N ASP A 57 -2.78 5.36 -5.48
CA ASP A 57 -2.99 5.32 -6.93
C ASP A 57 -4.08 6.29 -7.40
N ASN A 58 -4.10 6.56 -8.70
CA ASN A 58 -5.18 7.29 -9.39
C ASN A 58 -5.99 6.37 -10.30
N GLY A 59 -6.05 5.08 -9.94
CA GLY A 59 -6.75 4.02 -10.61
C GLY A 59 -8.26 4.16 -10.55
N LEU A 60 -8.95 3.15 -11.06
CA LEU A 60 -10.42 3.10 -11.02
C LEU A 60 -10.96 2.69 -9.63
N GLY A 61 -10.05 2.28 -8.73
CA GLY A 61 -10.36 1.79 -7.39
C GLY A 61 -11.13 0.47 -7.42
N PHE A 62 -11.59 0.04 -6.24
CA PHE A 62 -12.48 -1.11 -6.09
C PHE A 62 -13.91 -0.70 -6.43
N ARG A 63 -14.22 -0.49 -7.71
CA ARG A 63 -15.60 -0.32 -8.14
C ARG A 63 -16.30 -1.66 -7.91
N GLN A 64 -17.15 -1.74 -6.88
CA GLN A 64 -18.18 -2.78 -6.83
C GLN A 64 -19.01 -2.59 -8.09
N GLU A 65 -18.98 -3.56 -9.01
CA GLU A 65 -19.95 -3.59 -10.08
C GLU A 65 -21.33 -3.81 -9.42
N GLU A 66 -22.23 -2.85 -9.56
CA GLU A 66 -23.60 -2.97 -9.08
C GLU A 66 -24.22 -4.26 -9.62
N GLY A 67 -24.49 -5.21 -8.73
CA GLY A 67 -25.10 -6.51 -9.08
C GLY A 67 -24.19 -7.73 -8.98
N GLN A 68 -22.87 -7.58 -8.73
CA GLN A 68 -22.06 -8.72 -8.32
C GLN A 68 -22.22 -8.95 -6.81
N ALA A 69 -22.59 -10.18 -6.42
CA ALA A 69 -22.54 -10.59 -5.01
C ALA A 69 -21.19 -10.17 -4.43
N PRO A 70 -21.12 -9.68 -3.17
CA PRO A 70 -19.88 -9.15 -2.60
C PRO A 70 -18.79 -10.17 -2.85
N SER A 71 -17.89 -9.87 -3.80
CA SER A 71 -16.75 -10.72 -4.07
C SER A 71 -16.06 -10.80 -2.73
N ILE A 72 -16.03 -11.99 -2.12
CA ILE A 72 -15.48 -12.20 -0.79
C ILE A 72 -14.18 -11.41 -0.78
N ARG A 73 -14.09 -10.44 0.14
CA ARG A 73 -12.87 -9.69 0.41
C ARG A 73 -11.84 -10.69 0.90
N HIS A 74 -11.32 -11.54 0.02
CA HIS A 74 -10.11 -12.25 0.25
C HIS A 74 -9.07 -11.14 0.27
N SER A 75 -8.74 -10.67 1.47
CA SER A 75 -7.40 -10.16 1.71
C SER A 75 -6.47 -11.18 1.07
N SER A 76 -5.78 -10.78 0.00
CA SER A 76 -4.87 -11.69 -0.67
C SER A 76 -3.93 -12.27 0.38
N VAL A 77 -3.45 -13.49 0.19
CA VAL A 77 -2.52 -14.13 1.13
C VAL A 77 -1.35 -13.19 1.45
N GLY A 78 -0.89 -12.41 0.46
CA GLY A 78 0.11 -11.36 0.64
C GLY A 78 -0.30 -10.26 1.61
N MET A 79 -1.53 -9.75 1.55
CA MET A 79 -2.05 -8.77 2.52
C MET A 79 -2.15 -9.33 3.93
N THR A 80 -2.62 -10.57 4.09
CA THR A 80 -2.68 -11.23 5.40
C THR A 80 -1.29 -11.41 6.00
N ILE A 81 -0.29 -11.84 5.21
CA ILE A 81 1.09 -11.99 5.67
C ILE A 81 1.67 -10.62 6.07
N THR A 82 1.43 -9.60 5.27
CA THR A 82 1.94 -8.24 5.52
C THR A 82 1.36 -7.66 6.79
N GLN A 83 0.05 -7.84 7.02
CA GLN A 83 -0.61 -7.39 8.25
C GLN A 83 -0.04 -8.09 9.49
N LYS A 84 0.14 -9.42 9.45
CA LYS A 84 0.79 -10.16 10.54
C LYS A 84 2.21 -9.67 10.81
N ARG A 85 2.97 -9.32 9.77
CA ARG A 85 4.32 -8.78 9.94
C ARG A 85 4.30 -7.39 10.58
N LEU A 86 3.34 -6.53 10.25
CA LEU A 86 3.15 -5.24 10.90
C LEU A 86 2.78 -5.39 12.38
N GLU A 87 1.89 -6.34 12.71
CA GLU A 87 1.53 -6.65 14.09
C GLU A 87 2.76 -7.03 14.92
N LEU A 88 3.64 -7.88 14.39
CA LEU A 88 4.89 -8.29 15.06
C LEU A 88 5.86 -7.12 15.31
N LEU A 89 5.82 -6.07 14.48
CA LEU A 89 6.68 -4.88 14.65
C LEU A 89 6.10 -3.89 15.65
N GLY A 90 4.77 -3.74 15.70
CA GLY A 90 4.09 -2.84 16.64
C GLY A 90 3.95 -3.41 18.06
N SER A 91 4.14 -4.73 18.22
CA SER A 91 4.18 -5.41 19.52
C SER A 91 5.58 -5.52 20.14
N ALA A 92 6.59 -4.92 19.51
CA ALA A 92 7.99 -4.94 19.94
C ALA A 92 8.38 -3.68 20.72
#